data_AF-J3CG43-F1
#
_entry.id   AF-J3CG43-F1
#
_cell.length_a   1.000
_cell.length_b   1.000
_cell.length_c   1.000
_cell.angle_alpha   90.00
_cell.angle_beta   90.00
_cell.angle_gamma   90.00
#
_symmetry.space_group_name_H-M   'P 1'
#
loop_
_entity.id
_entity.type
_entity.pdbx_description
1 polymer ?
#
loop_
_entity_poly.entity_id
_entity_poly.type
_entity_poly.pdbx_seq_one_letter_code
_entity_poly.pdbx_strand_id
1 'polypeptide(L)'
;MISPAEIKKQALKWWKPLLQSHIQKEPFFPKIIDRIGKVKSAHITERFEILQKEIEELYHYSKNQTGKGYLVQTADRNFRRTGSHDLPDTIIFESLEDYLYFTGYQKYWKVFLKYYDTIISTIPVLKDWTLQHCLWLTDHHINWNDVLKVCRYFMETPRPNLYLRQLPIEIHTKFIEENNILIQSLLDFLIPDHVRSAKQKRFAERFFLRYDEPLIRLCFLDENPNPDFKFRDISIPLSDFETLEILVENILITENKMNFLTLPLLGSTVAIWSGGGFNISFLKNAAWLSDKKIRYWGDIDEHGFQILHQLRSYHPHAQSIMMDRTTFETFQNYAVSGARNKSQNLNLLSKEENDLFQYLKALEKNRLEQEKIPQVYIDRCLKNRIES
;
A
#
# COMPACT_ATOMS: atom_id res chain seq x y z
N MET A 1 1.42 24.57 38.69
CA MET A 1 0.45 23.48 39.01
C MET A 1 -0.06 22.92 37.68
N ILE A 2 -0.72 21.76 37.64
CA ILE A 2 -1.31 21.26 36.39
C ILE A 2 -2.40 22.22 35.92
N SER A 3 -2.38 22.55 34.65
CA SER A 3 -3.41 23.38 34.00
C SER A 3 -4.59 22.52 33.52
N PRO A 4 -5.80 23.10 33.36
CA PRO A 4 -6.92 22.41 32.70
C PRO A 4 -6.56 21.85 31.32
N ALA A 5 -5.71 22.53 30.57
CA ALA A 5 -5.22 22.06 29.27
C ALA A 5 -4.38 20.77 29.39
N GLU A 6 -3.52 20.67 30.40
CA GLU A 6 -2.75 19.46 30.70
C GLU A 6 -3.63 18.33 31.22
N ILE A 7 -4.62 18.61 32.06
CA ILE A 7 -5.64 17.63 32.48
C ILE A 7 -6.35 17.08 31.25
N LYS A 8 -6.78 17.94 30.32
CA LYS A 8 -7.43 17.52 29.07
C LYS A 8 -6.50 16.65 28.22
N LYS A 9 -5.24 17.04 28.07
CA LYS A 9 -4.24 16.24 27.35
C LYS A 9 -4.03 14.85 27.96
N GLN A 10 -4.06 14.73 29.28
CA GLN A 10 -3.97 13.42 29.96
C GLN A 10 -5.27 12.62 29.78
N ALA A 11 -6.42 13.24 30.00
CA ALA A 11 -7.72 12.62 29.84
C ALA A 11 -7.92 12.05 28.43
N LEU A 12 -7.52 12.77 27.38
CA LEU A 12 -7.63 12.31 25.99
C LEU A 12 -6.86 11.01 25.71
N LYS A 13 -5.81 10.68 26.48
CA LYS A 13 -5.10 9.39 26.35
C LYS A 13 -5.96 8.21 26.80
N TRP A 14 -6.95 8.44 27.64
CA TRP A 14 -7.86 7.43 28.13
C TRP A 14 -8.98 7.11 27.16
N TRP A 15 -9.10 7.84 26.04
CA TRP A 15 -10.20 7.61 25.08
C TRP A 15 -10.23 6.18 24.54
N LYS A 16 -9.13 5.70 23.93
CA LYS A 16 -9.07 4.32 23.44
C LYS A 16 -9.29 3.28 24.55
N PRO A 17 -8.59 3.35 25.71
CA PRO A 17 -8.87 2.46 26.84
C PRO A 17 -10.33 2.46 27.33
N LEU A 18 -10.99 3.62 27.33
CA LEU A 18 -12.41 3.73 27.71
C LEU A 18 -13.31 2.94 26.75
N LEU A 19 -13.10 3.09 25.43
CA LEU A 19 -13.85 2.32 24.43
C LEU A 19 -13.65 0.82 24.62
N GLN A 20 -12.41 0.39 24.89
CA GLN A 20 -12.08 -1.02 25.11
C GLN A 20 -12.76 -1.58 26.37
N SER A 21 -12.70 -0.83 27.47
CA SER A 21 -13.37 -1.16 28.73
C SER A 21 -14.87 -1.37 28.54
N HIS A 22 -15.51 -0.53 27.70
CA HIS A 22 -16.94 -0.69 27.39
C HIS A 22 -17.23 -2.01 26.65
N ILE A 23 -16.43 -2.36 25.64
CA ILE A 23 -16.56 -3.61 24.87
C ILE A 23 -16.38 -4.83 25.78
N GLN A 24 -15.43 -4.75 26.71
CA GLN A 24 -15.15 -5.79 27.71
C GLN A 24 -16.17 -5.83 28.85
N LYS A 25 -17.02 -4.80 28.98
CA LYS A 25 -17.95 -4.60 30.10
C LYS A 25 -17.25 -4.43 31.46
N GLU A 26 -16.07 -3.81 31.45
CA GLU A 26 -15.29 -3.49 32.64
C GLU A 26 -15.55 -2.06 33.13
N PRO A 27 -15.56 -1.82 34.45
CA PRO A 27 -15.68 -0.47 35.00
C PRO A 27 -14.40 0.34 34.70
N PHE A 28 -14.57 1.51 34.09
CA PHE A 28 -13.43 2.37 33.72
C PHE A 28 -13.17 3.52 34.70
N PHE A 29 -14.24 4.07 35.28
CA PHE A 29 -14.21 5.18 36.23
C PHE A 29 -14.44 4.67 37.66
N PRO A 30 -13.88 5.34 38.69
CA PRO A 30 -13.22 6.65 38.63
C PRO A 30 -11.81 6.63 38.02
N LYS A 31 -11.38 7.75 37.43
CA LYS A 31 -9.99 7.97 36.95
C LYS A 31 -9.35 9.12 37.69
N ILE A 32 -8.09 8.92 38.07
CA ILE A 32 -7.37 9.80 38.98
C ILE A 32 -6.08 10.32 38.32
N ILE A 33 -5.79 11.60 38.52
CA ILE A 33 -4.50 12.22 38.18
C ILE A 33 -3.86 12.74 39.47
N ASP A 34 -2.88 12.00 39.98
CA ASP A 34 -2.16 12.33 41.23
C ASP A 34 -0.97 13.29 41.00
N ARG A 35 -0.52 13.43 39.75
CA ARG A 35 0.68 14.22 39.41
C ARG A 35 0.30 15.62 38.95
N ILE A 36 -0.25 16.42 39.85
CA ILE A 36 -0.69 17.78 39.53
C ILE A 36 0.35 18.89 39.80
N GLY A 37 1.59 18.48 40.10
CA GLY A 37 2.69 19.39 40.43
C GLY A 37 2.61 19.87 41.88
N LYS A 38 3.48 19.35 42.75
CA LYS A 38 3.49 19.71 44.17
C LYS A 38 3.89 21.16 44.36
N VAL A 39 3.02 21.95 44.99
CA VAL A 39 3.34 23.30 45.46
C VAL A 39 4.43 23.21 46.53
N LYS A 40 5.56 23.90 46.32
CA LYS A 40 6.67 23.99 47.27
C LYS A 40 6.52 25.25 48.12
N SER A 41 7.11 25.26 49.31
CA SER A 41 7.09 26.42 50.22
C SER A 41 7.59 27.72 49.57
N ALA A 42 8.59 27.65 48.68
CA ALA A 42 9.11 28.79 47.94
C ALA A 42 8.08 29.40 46.97
N HIS A 43 7.18 28.60 46.38
CA HIS A 43 6.16 29.10 45.47
C HIS A 43 5.11 29.95 46.18
N ILE A 44 4.82 29.63 47.45
CA ILE A 44 3.86 30.37 48.29
C ILE A 44 4.44 31.74 48.69
N THR A 45 5.76 31.85 48.84
CA THR A 45 6.42 33.09 49.28
C THR A 45 6.87 33.99 48.13
N GLU A 46 7.27 33.43 46.98
CA GLU A 46 7.86 34.20 45.87
C GLU A 46 6.91 34.39 44.67
N ARG A 47 5.85 33.57 44.54
CA ARG A 47 4.94 33.55 43.38
C ARG A 47 3.46 33.42 43.78
N PHE A 48 3.08 34.01 44.92
CA PHE A 48 1.74 33.87 45.49
C PHE A 48 0.61 34.24 44.53
N GLU A 49 0.68 35.41 43.88
CA GLU A 49 -0.36 35.87 42.95
C GLU A 49 -0.51 34.95 41.73
N ILE A 50 0.59 34.38 41.24
CA ILE A 50 0.57 33.43 40.11
C ILE A 50 -0.06 32.12 40.56
N LEU A 51 0.30 31.62 41.73
CA LEU A 51 -0.26 30.40 42.31
C LEU A 51 -1.77 30.53 42.54
N GLN A 52 -2.23 31.67 43.06
CA GLN A 52 -3.65 31.93 43.26
C GLN A 52 -4.42 31.91 41.93
N LYS A 53 -3.90 32.56 40.88
CA LYS A 53 -4.50 32.52 39.53
C LYS A 53 -4.55 31.11 38.96
N GLU A 54 -3.48 30.31 39.12
CA GLU A 54 -3.46 28.91 38.68
C GLU A 54 -4.53 28.07 39.40
N ILE A 55 -4.75 28.31 40.71
CA ILE A 55 -5.78 27.62 41.51
C ILE A 55 -7.18 28.05 41.06
N GLU A 56 -7.42 29.35 40.89
CA GLU A 56 -8.69 29.88 40.40
C GLU A 56 -9.04 29.31 39.02
N GLU A 57 -8.08 29.28 38.09
CA GLU A 57 -8.25 28.69 36.76
C GLU A 57 -8.57 27.18 36.84
N LEU A 58 -7.89 26.45 37.73
CA LEU A 58 -8.14 25.03 37.96
C LEU A 58 -9.57 24.78 38.50
N TYR A 59 -10.06 25.61 39.40
CA TYR A 59 -11.42 25.46 39.95
C TYR A 59 -12.50 25.95 38.99
N HIS A 60 -12.22 26.98 38.18
CA HIS A 60 -13.18 27.58 37.26
C HIS A 60 -13.82 26.55 36.30
N TYR A 61 -13.04 25.58 35.84
CA TYR A 61 -13.49 24.50 34.95
C TYR A 61 -13.81 23.17 35.68
N SER A 62 -13.72 23.16 37.01
CA SER A 62 -13.94 21.95 37.81
C SER A 62 -15.41 21.70 38.11
N LYS A 63 -15.71 20.45 38.46
CA LYS A 63 -17.00 20.01 39.00
C LYS A 63 -17.36 20.71 40.29
N ASN A 64 -16.38 21.12 41.10
CA ASN A 64 -16.59 21.84 42.35
C ASN A 64 -17.36 23.16 42.13
N GLN A 65 -17.21 23.79 40.95
CA GLN A 65 -17.88 25.04 40.59
C GLN A 65 -19.00 24.86 39.55
N THR A 66 -18.75 24.03 38.54
CA THR A 66 -19.65 23.89 37.39
C THR A 66 -20.66 22.75 37.54
N GLY A 67 -20.50 21.89 38.55
CA GLY A 67 -21.32 20.69 38.78
C GLY A 67 -21.04 19.54 37.81
N LYS A 68 -20.14 19.69 36.83
CA LYS A 68 -19.76 18.66 35.85
C LYS A 68 -18.26 18.71 35.55
N GLY A 69 -17.69 17.61 35.04
CA GLY A 69 -16.28 17.56 34.67
C GLY A 69 -15.40 17.02 35.80
N TYR A 70 -14.13 17.43 35.86
CA TYR A 70 -13.22 16.88 36.85
C TYR A 70 -13.43 17.48 38.25
N LEU A 71 -13.38 16.65 39.28
CA LEU A 71 -13.37 17.06 40.67
C LEU A 71 -11.93 17.36 41.11
N VAL A 72 -11.72 18.50 41.77
CA VAL A 72 -10.48 18.82 42.48
C VAL A 72 -10.66 18.39 43.93
N GLN A 73 -9.82 17.46 44.38
CA GLN A 73 -9.69 17.11 45.81
C GLN A 73 -8.50 17.84 46.42
N THR A 74 -8.73 18.42 47.60
CA THR A 74 -7.70 19.09 48.39
C THR A 74 -7.07 18.15 49.39
N ALA A 75 -5.84 18.46 49.77
CA ALA A 75 -5.20 17.87 50.95
C ALA A 75 -4.58 18.96 51.80
N ASP A 76 -4.71 18.81 53.12
CA ASP A 76 -4.05 19.65 54.10
C ASP A 76 -2.53 19.51 53.97
N ARG A 77 -1.85 20.61 53.62
CA ARG A 77 -0.38 20.65 53.53
C ARG A 77 0.19 21.68 54.47
N ASN A 78 0.95 21.20 55.45
CA ASN A 78 1.64 22.05 56.41
C ASN A 78 3.04 22.45 55.91
N PHE A 79 3.28 23.75 55.76
CA PHE A 79 4.57 24.31 55.37
C PHE A 79 5.23 25.01 56.56
N ARG A 80 6.49 24.66 56.82
CA ARG A 80 7.29 25.14 57.97
C ARG A 80 7.34 26.66 58.16
N ARG A 81 7.16 27.45 57.09
CA ARG A 81 7.20 28.93 57.11
C ARG A 81 5.84 29.62 57.02
N THR A 82 4.81 28.97 56.46
CA THR A 82 3.54 29.62 56.10
C THR A 82 2.30 28.95 56.69
N GLY A 83 2.45 27.88 57.50
CA GLY A 83 1.34 27.18 58.16
C GLY A 83 0.66 26.12 57.28
N SER A 84 -0.53 25.66 57.69
CA SER A 84 -1.35 24.70 56.93
C SER A 84 -2.13 25.41 55.82
N HIS A 85 -2.14 24.82 54.64
CA HIS A 85 -2.92 25.26 53.48
C HIS A 85 -3.65 24.07 52.86
N ASP A 86 -4.95 24.23 52.63
CA ASP A 86 -5.73 23.32 51.79
C ASP A 86 -5.39 23.57 50.33
N LEU A 87 -4.58 22.68 49.75
CA LEU A 87 -4.12 22.83 48.38
C LEU A 87 -4.69 21.72 47.50
N PRO A 88 -4.96 21.98 46.20
CA PRO A 88 -5.24 20.92 45.25
C PRO A 88 -4.20 19.83 45.35
N ASP A 89 -4.66 18.58 45.49
CA ASP A 89 -3.81 17.40 45.61
C ASP A 89 -4.04 16.41 44.48
N THR A 90 -5.31 16.18 44.14
CA THR A 90 -5.69 15.13 43.18
C THR A 90 -6.86 15.60 42.30
N ILE A 91 -6.84 15.18 41.03
CA ILE A 91 -7.94 15.41 40.08
C ILE A 91 -8.64 14.09 39.80
N ILE A 92 -9.97 14.07 39.92
CA ILE A 92 -10.78 12.86 39.76
C ILE A 92 -11.88 13.07 38.72
N PHE A 93 -11.99 12.13 37.78
CA PHE A 93 -13.19 11.94 36.98
C PHE A 93 -14.00 10.82 37.60
N GLU A 94 -15.10 11.18 38.29
CA GLU A 94 -15.94 10.23 39.02
C GLU A 94 -16.79 9.38 38.07
N SER A 95 -17.25 9.97 36.97
CA SER A 95 -18.19 9.36 36.03
C SER A 95 -17.76 9.50 34.57
N LEU A 96 -18.38 8.71 33.71
CA LEU A 96 -18.24 8.82 32.26
C LEU A 96 -18.77 10.17 31.76
N GLU A 97 -19.91 10.63 32.29
CA GLU A 97 -20.56 11.88 31.93
C GLU A 97 -19.63 13.07 32.18
N ASP A 98 -18.95 13.08 33.33
CA ASP A 98 -17.96 14.08 33.68
C ASP A 98 -16.78 14.10 32.70
N TYR A 99 -16.24 12.93 32.38
CA TYR A 99 -15.16 12.79 31.41
C TYR A 99 -15.56 13.28 30.01
N LEU A 100 -16.72 12.86 29.52
CA LEU A 100 -17.21 13.23 28.20
C LEU A 100 -17.52 14.73 28.13
N TYR A 101 -18.07 15.30 29.20
CA TYR A 101 -18.34 16.72 29.31
C TYR A 101 -17.06 17.55 29.15
N PHE A 102 -16.04 17.21 29.95
CA PHE A 102 -14.77 17.94 29.95
C PHE A 102 -13.96 17.77 28.65
N THR A 103 -13.95 16.57 28.08
CA THR A 103 -13.21 16.31 26.84
C THR A 103 -13.92 16.86 25.60
N GLY A 104 -15.25 16.97 25.63
CA GLY A 104 -16.09 17.32 24.48
C GLY A 104 -16.40 16.12 23.58
N TYR A 105 -16.27 14.89 24.09
CA TYR A 105 -16.36 13.65 23.29
C TYR A 105 -17.75 13.00 23.29
N GLN A 106 -18.78 13.68 23.77
CA GLN A 106 -20.15 13.14 23.86
C GLN A 106 -20.68 12.66 22.50
N LYS A 107 -20.40 13.40 21.41
CA LYS A 107 -20.84 13.03 20.07
C LYS A 107 -20.16 11.73 19.60
N TYR A 108 -18.84 11.64 19.76
CA TYR A 108 -18.07 10.44 19.41
C TYR A 108 -18.50 9.23 20.23
N TRP A 109 -18.81 9.41 21.51
CA TRP A 109 -19.34 8.35 22.37
C TRP A 109 -20.69 7.81 21.89
N LYS A 110 -21.63 8.70 21.54
CA LYS A 110 -22.93 8.29 20.98
C LYS A 110 -22.79 7.53 19.67
N VAL A 111 -21.89 7.99 18.79
CA VAL A 111 -21.59 7.32 17.52
C VAL A 111 -20.98 5.93 17.77
N PHE A 112 -20.03 5.84 18.70
CA PHE A 112 -19.41 4.58 19.12
C PHE A 112 -20.43 3.55 19.60
N LEU A 113 -21.31 3.93 20.53
CA LEU A 113 -22.35 3.01 21.03
C LEU A 113 -23.24 2.51 19.91
N LYS A 114 -23.74 3.42 19.07
CA LYS A 114 -24.58 3.08 17.91
C LYS A 114 -23.87 2.07 17.00
N TYR A 115 -22.63 2.33 16.61
CA TYR A 115 -21.91 1.46 15.68
C TYR A 115 -21.50 0.13 16.31
N TYR A 116 -21.09 0.13 17.59
CA TYR A 116 -20.83 -1.10 18.31
C TYR A 116 -22.07 -1.99 18.35
N ASP A 117 -23.23 -1.44 18.72
CA ASP A 117 -24.48 -2.19 18.77
C ASP A 117 -24.89 -2.72 17.38
N THR A 118 -24.79 -1.90 16.33
CA THR A 118 -25.05 -2.35 14.94
C THR A 118 -24.11 -3.49 14.55
N ILE A 119 -22.80 -3.38 14.82
CA ILE A 119 -21.82 -4.40 14.44
C ILE A 119 -22.10 -5.72 15.17
N ILE A 120 -22.26 -5.69 16.50
CA ILE A 120 -22.42 -6.90 17.31
C ILE A 120 -23.77 -7.57 17.08
N SER A 121 -24.84 -6.81 16.84
CA SER A 121 -26.14 -7.38 16.46
C SER A 121 -26.13 -8.02 15.07
N THR A 122 -25.27 -7.54 14.17
CA THR A 122 -25.22 -7.98 12.78
C THR A 122 -24.25 -9.14 12.54
N ILE A 123 -23.05 -9.07 13.13
CA ILE A 123 -21.95 -10.06 13.04
C ILE A 123 -21.27 -10.16 14.42
N PRO A 124 -21.78 -10.99 15.36
CA PRO A 124 -21.31 -11.04 16.74
C PRO A 124 -19.81 -11.37 16.92
N VAL A 125 -19.23 -12.15 16.00
CA VAL A 125 -17.80 -12.54 16.05
C VAL A 125 -16.86 -11.33 15.93
N LEU A 126 -17.32 -10.18 15.40
CA LEU A 126 -16.52 -8.96 15.30
C LEU A 126 -16.22 -8.30 16.66
N LYS A 127 -16.72 -8.82 17.78
CA LYS A 127 -16.41 -8.27 19.11
C LYS A 127 -14.91 -8.11 19.34
N ASP A 128 -14.11 -9.13 19.06
CA ASP A 128 -12.66 -9.08 19.30
C ASP A 128 -11.96 -8.13 18.32
N TRP A 129 -12.43 -8.05 17.08
CA TRP A 129 -11.95 -7.06 16.12
C TRP A 129 -12.25 -5.63 16.59
N THR A 130 -13.47 -5.36 17.07
CA THR A 130 -13.83 -4.03 17.60
C THR A 130 -13.00 -3.64 18.82
N LEU A 131 -12.58 -4.60 19.65
CA LEU A 131 -11.72 -4.35 20.80
C LEU A 131 -10.35 -3.77 20.38
N GLN A 132 -9.77 -4.29 19.29
CA GLN A 132 -8.48 -3.82 18.78
C GLN A 132 -8.62 -2.54 17.94
N HIS A 133 -9.74 -2.38 17.22
CA HIS A 133 -9.99 -1.33 16.23
C HIS A 133 -11.07 -0.32 16.63
N CYS A 134 -11.38 -0.19 17.94
CA CYS A 134 -12.48 0.61 18.48
C CYS A 134 -12.53 2.08 18.02
N LEU A 135 -11.40 2.68 17.61
CA LEU A 135 -11.38 4.07 17.12
C LEU A 135 -12.16 4.26 15.81
N TRP A 136 -12.26 3.24 14.95
CA TRP A 136 -13.06 3.32 13.73
C TRP A 136 -14.56 3.45 14.04
N LEU A 137 -15.01 2.94 15.18
CA LEU A 137 -16.40 3.06 15.60
C LEU A 137 -16.72 4.50 16.07
N THR A 138 -15.74 5.40 16.16
CA THR A 138 -15.98 6.81 16.51
C THR A 138 -16.16 7.70 15.29
N ASP A 139 -15.86 7.21 14.08
CA ASP A 139 -15.93 7.99 12.85
C ASP A 139 -17.34 7.96 12.24
N HIS A 140 -18.05 9.08 12.39
CA HIS A 140 -19.38 9.26 11.85
C HIS A 140 -19.50 9.19 10.32
N HIS A 141 -18.39 9.29 9.57
CA HIS A 141 -18.41 9.20 8.11
C HIS A 141 -18.54 7.75 7.60
N ILE A 142 -18.28 6.76 8.45
CA ILE A 142 -18.35 5.35 8.07
C ILE A 142 -19.80 4.88 8.03
N ASN A 143 -20.24 4.40 6.87
CA ASN A 143 -21.53 3.72 6.72
C ASN A 143 -21.38 2.23 7.07
N TRP A 144 -21.53 1.91 8.34
CA TRP A 144 -21.38 0.55 8.86
C TRP A 144 -22.39 -0.45 8.29
N ASN A 145 -23.61 -0.03 7.94
CA ASN A 145 -24.59 -0.95 7.37
C ASN A 145 -24.09 -1.52 6.03
N ASP A 146 -23.52 -0.68 5.18
CA ASP A 146 -22.99 -1.11 3.89
C ASP A 146 -21.67 -1.87 4.03
N VAL A 147 -20.79 -1.47 4.96
CA VAL A 147 -19.58 -2.26 5.30
C VAL A 147 -19.96 -3.68 5.71
N LEU A 148 -20.97 -3.83 6.57
CA LEU A 148 -21.39 -5.13 7.08
C LEU A 148 -22.10 -5.98 6.04
N LYS A 149 -22.83 -5.39 5.07
CA LYS A 149 -23.36 -6.13 3.92
C LYS A 149 -22.24 -6.77 3.10
N VAL A 150 -21.14 -6.04 2.86
CA VAL A 150 -19.96 -6.58 2.17
C VAL A 150 -19.35 -7.72 2.97
N CYS A 151 -19.18 -7.53 4.29
CA CYS A 151 -18.65 -8.58 5.17
C CYS A 151 -19.49 -9.86 5.13
N ARG A 152 -20.82 -9.74 5.23
CA ARG A 152 -21.74 -10.88 5.15
C ARG A 152 -21.60 -11.64 3.84
N TYR A 153 -21.55 -10.92 2.71
CA TYR A 153 -21.37 -11.55 1.41
C TYR A 153 -20.10 -12.41 1.36
N PHE A 154 -18.96 -11.87 1.81
CA PHE A 154 -17.69 -12.61 1.80
C PHE A 154 -17.63 -13.73 2.85
N MET A 155 -18.38 -13.64 3.95
CA MET A 155 -18.52 -14.77 4.88
C MET A 155 -19.26 -15.96 4.23
N GLU A 156 -20.25 -15.68 3.39
CA GLU A 156 -21.03 -16.72 2.68
C GLU A 156 -20.32 -17.20 1.40
N THR A 157 -19.70 -16.29 0.67
CA THR A 157 -18.99 -16.53 -0.60
C THR A 157 -17.57 -15.96 -0.52
N PRO A 158 -16.64 -16.63 0.18
CA PRO A 158 -15.31 -16.08 0.45
C PRO A 158 -14.37 -16.08 -0.77
N ARG A 159 -14.71 -16.83 -1.82
CA ARG A 159 -13.92 -16.93 -3.06
C ARG A 159 -14.79 -16.73 -4.31
N PRO A 160 -15.33 -15.53 -4.53
CA PRO A 160 -16.36 -15.30 -5.53
C PRO A 160 -15.89 -15.50 -6.97
N ASN A 161 -14.62 -15.23 -7.29
CA ASN A 161 -14.07 -15.23 -8.65
C ASN A 161 -14.87 -14.35 -9.63
N LEU A 162 -15.34 -13.21 -9.13
CA LEU A 162 -16.14 -12.21 -9.86
C LEU A 162 -15.43 -10.86 -9.84
N TYR A 163 -15.70 -10.01 -10.82
CA TYR A 163 -15.32 -8.59 -10.72
C TYR A 163 -16.15 -7.92 -9.62
N LEU A 164 -15.61 -6.87 -9.01
CA LEU A 164 -16.28 -6.15 -7.92
C LEU A 164 -17.70 -5.68 -8.29
N ARG A 165 -17.92 -5.27 -9.55
CA ARG A 165 -19.23 -4.85 -10.07
C ARG A 165 -20.25 -5.98 -10.21
N GLN A 166 -19.79 -7.20 -10.32
CA GLN A 166 -20.65 -8.38 -10.46
C GLN A 166 -21.09 -8.95 -9.11
N LEU A 167 -20.55 -8.45 -7.99
CA LEU A 167 -20.96 -8.93 -6.68
C LEU A 167 -22.46 -8.64 -6.48
N PRO A 168 -23.26 -9.63 -6.07
CA PRO A 168 -24.70 -9.49 -5.84
C PRO A 168 -24.96 -8.78 -4.50
N ILE A 169 -24.38 -7.60 -4.33
CA ILE A 169 -24.49 -6.76 -3.15
C ILE A 169 -25.12 -5.45 -3.60
N GLU A 170 -26.15 -4.98 -2.92
CA GLU A 170 -26.83 -3.71 -3.20
C GLU A 170 -25.98 -2.49 -2.77
N ILE A 171 -24.76 -2.40 -3.28
CA ILE A 171 -23.76 -1.37 -2.98
C ILE A 171 -22.98 -1.06 -4.25
N HIS A 172 -22.69 0.23 -4.49
CA HIS A 172 -21.86 0.64 -5.61
C HIS A 172 -20.38 0.25 -5.39
N THR A 173 -19.68 -0.23 -6.42
CA THR A 173 -18.28 -0.67 -6.31
C THR A 173 -17.35 0.36 -5.68
N LYS A 174 -17.56 1.64 -6.05
CA LYS A 174 -16.84 2.80 -5.50
C LYS A 174 -16.83 2.84 -3.96
N PHE A 175 -17.90 2.38 -3.32
CA PHE A 175 -17.96 2.30 -1.85
C PHE A 175 -16.90 1.35 -1.30
N ILE A 176 -16.77 0.16 -1.91
CA ILE A 176 -15.78 -0.84 -1.48
C ILE A 176 -14.36 -0.35 -1.75
N GLU A 177 -14.15 0.35 -2.87
CA GLU A 177 -12.87 0.97 -3.21
C GLU A 177 -12.47 2.07 -2.22
N GLU A 178 -13.39 2.97 -1.88
CA GLU A 178 -13.18 4.06 -0.92
C GLU A 178 -12.98 3.55 0.52
N ASN A 179 -13.61 2.43 0.88
CA ASN A 179 -13.52 1.82 2.22
C ASN A 179 -12.61 0.58 2.25
N ASN A 180 -11.74 0.40 1.27
CA ASN A 180 -10.94 -0.81 1.07
C ASN A 180 -10.13 -1.19 2.32
N ILE A 181 -9.44 -0.24 2.96
CA ILE A 181 -8.63 -0.50 4.16
C ILE A 181 -9.49 -1.08 5.29
N LEU A 182 -10.70 -0.53 5.46
CA LEU A 182 -11.65 -0.96 6.48
C LEU A 182 -12.19 -2.34 6.23
N ILE A 183 -12.69 -2.55 5.01
CA ILE A 183 -13.27 -3.83 4.60
C ILE A 183 -12.18 -4.92 4.62
N GLN A 184 -10.97 -4.63 4.14
CA GLN A 184 -9.85 -5.56 4.20
C GLN A 184 -9.53 -5.97 5.64
N SER A 185 -9.44 -5.02 6.58
CA SER A 185 -9.16 -5.35 7.98
C SER A 185 -10.23 -6.24 8.61
N LEU A 186 -11.50 -6.02 8.26
CA LEU A 186 -12.61 -6.86 8.72
C LEU A 186 -12.57 -8.25 8.09
N LEU A 187 -12.36 -8.35 6.78
CA LEU A 187 -12.30 -9.63 6.08
C LEU A 187 -11.07 -10.46 6.47
N ASP A 188 -9.93 -9.81 6.71
CA ASP A 188 -8.73 -10.48 7.24
C ASP A 188 -9.00 -11.14 8.60
N PHE A 189 -9.90 -10.56 9.41
CA PHE A 189 -10.34 -11.14 10.67
C PHE A 189 -11.46 -12.19 10.51
N LEU A 190 -12.42 -11.95 9.61
CA LEU A 190 -13.61 -12.78 9.45
C LEU A 190 -13.37 -14.07 8.65
N ILE A 191 -12.51 -14.01 7.64
CA ILE A 191 -12.26 -15.14 6.72
C ILE A 191 -10.75 -15.38 6.52
N PRO A 192 -9.95 -15.51 7.59
CA PRO A 192 -8.48 -15.61 7.50
C PRO A 192 -8.01 -16.78 6.62
N ASP A 193 -8.70 -17.92 6.66
CA ASP A 193 -8.38 -19.12 5.87
C ASP A 193 -8.69 -18.97 4.37
N HIS A 194 -9.42 -17.92 4.00
CA HIS A 194 -9.75 -17.61 2.61
C HIS A 194 -8.99 -16.41 2.05
N VAL A 195 -8.04 -15.85 2.81
CA VAL A 195 -7.13 -14.83 2.29
C VAL A 195 -6.08 -15.51 1.42
N ARG A 196 -5.97 -15.12 0.14
CA ARG A 196 -5.05 -15.77 -0.82
C ARG A 196 -3.59 -15.70 -0.36
N SER A 197 -3.16 -14.53 0.13
CA SER A 197 -1.81 -14.32 0.65
C SER A 197 -1.73 -13.01 1.43
N ALA A 198 -1.05 -13.04 2.58
CA ALA A 198 -0.78 -11.84 3.38
C ALA A 198 0.06 -10.79 2.62
N LYS A 199 0.89 -11.22 1.65
CA LYS A 199 1.75 -10.34 0.84
C LYS A 199 1.00 -9.59 -0.26
N GLN A 200 -0.19 -10.07 -0.66
CA GLN A 200 -0.95 -9.44 -1.72
C GLN A 200 -1.59 -8.14 -1.23
N LYS A 201 -1.28 -7.06 -1.95
CA LYS A 201 -1.75 -5.70 -1.62
C LYS A 201 -3.06 -5.34 -2.31
N ARG A 202 -3.32 -5.91 -3.50
CA ARG A 202 -4.55 -5.60 -4.25
C ARG A 202 -5.72 -6.33 -3.60
N PHE A 203 -6.74 -5.58 -3.19
CA PHE A 203 -7.96 -6.11 -2.55
C PHE A 203 -8.57 -7.26 -3.35
N ALA A 204 -8.66 -7.08 -4.68
CA ALA A 204 -9.25 -8.06 -5.57
C ALA A 204 -8.48 -9.40 -5.54
N GLU A 205 -7.16 -9.36 -5.70
CA GLU A 205 -6.30 -10.55 -5.63
C GLU A 205 -6.38 -11.24 -4.27
N ARG A 206 -6.42 -10.44 -3.19
CA ARG A 206 -6.43 -10.92 -1.81
C ARG A 206 -7.68 -11.73 -1.48
N PHE A 207 -8.85 -11.28 -1.95
CA PHE A 207 -10.15 -11.89 -1.68
C PHE A 207 -10.76 -12.60 -2.89
N PHE A 208 -9.92 -13.14 -3.79
CA PHE A 208 -10.35 -13.97 -4.92
C PHE A 208 -11.40 -13.30 -5.81
N LEU A 209 -11.33 -11.99 -5.97
CA LEU A 209 -12.07 -11.26 -7.01
C LEU A 209 -11.25 -11.24 -8.30
N ARG A 210 -11.96 -11.17 -9.43
CA ARG A 210 -11.35 -10.83 -10.71
C ARG A 210 -10.96 -9.37 -10.71
N TYR A 211 -9.92 -9.07 -11.46
CA TYR A 211 -9.41 -7.73 -11.62
C TYR A 211 -9.00 -7.52 -13.08
N ASP A 212 -8.86 -6.26 -13.46
CA ASP A 212 -8.33 -5.92 -14.78
C ASP A 212 -6.84 -6.27 -14.80
N GLU A 213 -6.54 -7.43 -15.41
CA GLU A 213 -5.20 -7.98 -15.52
C GLU A 213 -4.36 -7.15 -16.49
N PRO A 214 -3.04 -7.02 -16.27
CA PRO A 214 -2.16 -6.48 -17.28
C PRO A 214 -2.33 -7.25 -18.59
N LEU A 215 -2.36 -6.53 -19.71
CA LEU A 215 -2.41 -7.15 -21.04
C LEU A 215 -1.00 -7.31 -21.60
N ILE A 216 -0.75 -8.45 -22.23
CA ILE A 216 0.47 -8.73 -22.99
C ILE A 216 0.16 -8.61 -24.46
N ARG A 217 0.93 -7.77 -25.16
CA ARG A 217 0.77 -7.56 -26.60
C ARG A 217 1.66 -8.52 -27.38
N LEU A 218 1.08 -9.15 -28.39
CA LEU A 218 1.71 -10.11 -29.27
C LEU A 218 1.58 -9.64 -30.72
N CYS A 219 2.66 -9.73 -31.48
CA CYS A 219 2.63 -9.51 -32.92
C CYS A 219 3.22 -10.72 -33.64
N PHE A 220 2.40 -11.43 -34.40
CA PHE A 220 2.82 -12.52 -35.27
C PHE A 220 3.56 -11.91 -36.48
N LEU A 221 4.81 -12.30 -36.70
CA LEU A 221 5.64 -11.73 -37.76
C LEU A 221 5.72 -12.61 -39.00
N ASP A 222 5.07 -13.77 -38.98
CA ASP A 222 5.01 -14.65 -40.16
C ASP A 222 4.09 -14.08 -41.25
N GLU A 223 4.42 -14.35 -42.51
CA GLU A 223 3.59 -14.01 -43.68
C GLU A 223 2.30 -14.83 -43.71
N ASN A 224 2.35 -16.07 -43.21
CA ASN A 224 1.19 -16.95 -43.18
C ASN A 224 0.64 -17.05 -41.74
N PRO A 225 -0.33 -16.21 -41.36
CA PRO A 225 -1.03 -16.39 -40.09
C PRO A 225 -1.69 -17.78 -40.08
N ASN A 226 -1.71 -18.41 -38.91
CA ASN A 226 -2.43 -19.67 -38.70
C ASN A 226 -3.83 -19.57 -39.35
N PRO A 227 -4.26 -20.54 -40.18
CA PRO A 227 -5.53 -20.45 -40.90
C PRO A 227 -6.75 -20.17 -40.00
N ASP A 228 -6.68 -20.56 -38.74
CA ASP A 228 -7.74 -20.35 -37.74
C ASP A 228 -7.61 -19.00 -36.98
N PHE A 229 -6.48 -18.29 -37.12
CA PHE A 229 -6.19 -17.07 -36.38
C PHE A 229 -5.61 -15.96 -37.28
N LYS A 230 -6.46 -15.03 -37.71
CA LYS A 230 -6.12 -14.01 -38.72
C LYS A 230 -5.54 -12.71 -38.16
N PHE A 231 -5.48 -12.55 -36.84
CA PHE A 231 -5.01 -11.30 -36.25
C PHE A 231 -3.49 -11.32 -36.09
N ARG A 232 -2.84 -10.32 -36.68
CA ARG A 232 -1.40 -10.17 -36.59
C ARG A 232 -0.97 -9.55 -35.26
N ASP A 233 -1.69 -8.56 -34.77
CA ASP A 233 -1.35 -7.81 -33.55
C ASP A 233 -2.53 -7.86 -32.58
N ILE A 234 -2.30 -8.45 -31.41
CA ILE A 234 -3.32 -8.68 -30.39
C ILE A 234 -2.79 -8.32 -29.01
N SER A 235 -3.69 -8.05 -28.08
CA SER A 235 -3.37 -7.96 -26.65
C SER A 235 -4.26 -8.93 -25.89
N ILE A 236 -3.66 -9.78 -25.06
CA ILE A 236 -4.37 -10.79 -24.28
C ILE A 236 -4.09 -10.60 -22.79
N PRO A 237 -5.03 -10.95 -21.89
CA PRO A 237 -4.78 -10.98 -20.44
C PRO A 237 -3.53 -11.79 -20.08
N LEU A 238 -2.86 -11.39 -19.00
CA LEU A 238 -1.66 -12.07 -18.51
C LEU A 238 -1.91 -13.55 -18.24
N SER A 239 -3.04 -13.90 -17.62
CA SER A 239 -3.39 -15.31 -17.36
C SER A 239 -3.50 -16.13 -18.65
N ASP A 240 -4.17 -15.60 -19.67
CA ASP A 240 -4.29 -16.26 -20.99
C ASP A 240 -2.90 -16.40 -21.66
N PHE A 241 -2.04 -15.39 -21.52
CA PHE A 241 -0.66 -15.42 -22.02
C PHE A 241 0.19 -16.49 -21.33
N GLU A 242 0.08 -16.66 -20.02
CA GLU A 242 0.83 -17.66 -19.26
C GLU A 242 0.51 -19.09 -19.71
N THR A 243 -0.71 -19.33 -20.21
CA THR A 243 -1.19 -20.63 -20.71
C THR A 243 -1.22 -20.75 -22.23
N LEU A 244 -0.60 -19.82 -22.95
CA LEU A 244 -0.68 -19.78 -24.41
C LEU A 244 0.05 -20.99 -25.04
N GLU A 245 -0.59 -21.63 -26.02
CA GLU A 245 0.00 -22.70 -26.82
C GLU A 245 0.08 -22.27 -28.28
N ILE A 246 1.29 -21.92 -28.74
CA ILE A 246 1.53 -21.51 -30.13
C ILE A 246 2.72 -22.25 -30.75
N LEU A 247 2.54 -22.65 -32.01
CA LEU A 247 3.56 -23.33 -32.81
C LEU A 247 4.46 -22.30 -33.50
N VAL A 248 5.37 -21.71 -32.72
CA VAL A 248 6.43 -20.82 -33.23
C VAL A 248 7.77 -21.26 -32.68
N GLU A 249 8.85 -20.89 -33.37
CA GLU A 249 10.22 -21.20 -32.97
C GLU A 249 10.91 -20.02 -32.28
N ASN A 250 10.63 -18.80 -32.76
CA ASN A 250 11.35 -17.60 -32.37
C ASN A 250 10.46 -16.65 -31.59
N ILE A 251 11.02 -16.09 -30.52
CA ILE A 251 10.37 -15.07 -29.70
C ILE A 251 11.25 -13.82 -29.70
N LEU A 252 10.68 -12.69 -30.10
CA LEU A 252 11.35 -11.39 -30.08
C LEU A 252 10.69 -10.49 -29.02
N ILE A 253 11.37 -10.27 -27.91
CA ILE A 253 10.88 -9.38 -26.85
C ILE A 253 11.48 -8.00 -27.07
N THR A 254 10.63 -6.98 -27.16
CA THR A 254 11.08 -5.59 -27.27
C THR A 254 10.69 -4.80 -26.03
N GLU A 255 11.58 -3.94 -25.56
CA GLU A 255 11.29 -3.02 -24.46
C GLU A 255 10.40 -1.86 -24.92
N ASN A 256 10.73 -1.28 -26.07
CA ASN A 256 10.08 -0.11 -26.61
C ASN A 256 8.87 -0.48 -27.50
N LYS A 257 7.77 0.25 -27.33
CA LYS A 257 6.52 0.03 -28.07
C LYS A 257 6.61 0.43 -29.53
N MET A 258 7.32 1.50 -29.88
CA MET A 258 7.46 1.92 -31.27
C MET A 258 8.26 0.89 -32.06
N ASN A 259 9.35 0.38 -31.47
CA ASN A 259 10.15 -0.66 -32.10
C ASN A 259 9.37 -1.96 -32.30
N PHE A 260 8.52 -2.34 -31.35
CA PHE A 260 7.57 -3.46 -31.51
C PHE A 260 6.70 -3.30 -32.76
N LEU A 261 6.21 -2.09 -33.04
CA LEU A 261 5.28 -1.81 -34.13
C LEU A 261 5.97 -1.77 -35.50
N THR A 262 7.28 -1.52 -35.55
CA THR A 262 8.04 -1.41 -36.80
C THR A 262 8.84 -2.67 -37.12
N LEU A 263 8.58 -3.79 -36.43
CA LEU A 263 9.26 -5.06 -36.69
C LEU A 263 8.91 -5.56 -38.11
N PRO A 264 9.92 -6.03 -38.88
CA PRO A 264 9.70 -6.61 -40.19
C PRO A 264 8.99 -7.97 -40.07
N LEU A 265 8.53 -8.48 -41.20
CA LEU A 265 8.09 -9.88 -41.30
C LEU A 265 9.29 -10.81 -41.07
N LEU A 266 9.09 -11.83 -40.26
CA LEU A 266 10.05 -12.84 -39.84
C LEU A 266 9.32 -14.18 -39.67
N GLY A 267 9.76 -15.21 -40.38
CA GLY A 267 9.13 -16.54 -40.34
C GLY A 267 9.16 -17.18 -38.95
N SER A 268 8.10 -17.91 -38.59
CA SER A 268 7.95 -18.63 -37.31
C SER A 268 8.32 -17.78 -36.08
N THR A 269 7.97 -16.49 -36.11
CA THR A 269 8.36 -15.52 -35.08
C THR A 269 7.15 -14.79 -34.49
N VAL A 270 7.11 -14.69 -33.16
CA VAL A 270 6.19 -13.83 -32.43
C VAL A 270 6.97 -12.79 -31.65
N ALA A 271 6.59 -11.53 -31.83
CA ALA A 271 7.06 -10.45 -31.00
C ALA A 271 6.19 -10.28 -29.76
N ILE A 272 6.82 -9.93 -28.63
CA ILE A 272 6.15 -9.72 -27.34
C ILE A 272 6.49 -8.35 -26.80
N TRP A 273 5.48 -7.61 -26.38
CA TRP A 273 5.62 -6.38 -25.60
C TRP A 273 4.78 -6.46 -24.32
N SER A 274 5.45 -6.51 -23.16
CA SER A 274 4.81 -6.68 -21.85
C SER A 274 4.45 -5.36 -21.16
N GLY A 275 4.48 -4.23 -21.86
CA GLY A 275 4.25 -2.90 -21.27
C GLY A 275 5.52 -2.06 -21.05
N GLY A 276 6.68 -2.55 -21.50
CA GLY A 276 7.99 -1.89 -21.38
C GLY A 276 8.62 -1.99 -19.99
N GLY A 277 9.92 -1.69 -19.92
CA GLY A 277 10.69 -1.64 -18.67
C GLY A 277 10.64 -2.95 -17.85
N PHE A 278 10.41 -2.82 -16.54
CA PHE A 278 10.38 -3.95 -15.59
C PHE A 278 9.11 -4.81 -15.64
N ASN A 279 8.16 -4.49 -16.53
CA ASN A 279 7.02 -5.37 -16.79
C ASN A 279 7.44 -6.68 -17.50
N ILE A 280 8.73 -6.83 -17.83
CA ILE A 280 9.32 -8.13 -18.21
C ILE A 280 9.03 -9.23 -17.17
N SER A 281 8.81 -8.86 -15.92
CA SER A 281 8.44 -9.78 -14.84
C SER A 281 7.14 -10.55 -15.09
N PHE A 282 6.25 -10.04 -15.95
CA PHE A 282 5.04 -10.75 -16.38
C PHE A 282 5.35 -12.01 -17.19
N LEU A 283 6.51 -12.10 -17.84
CA LEU A 283 6.89 -13.27 -18.63
C LEU A 283 7.44 -14.42 -17.78
N LYS A 284 7.54 -14.23 -16.45
CA LYS A 284 8.15 -15.19 -15.52
C LYS A 284 7.45 -16.55 -15.52
N ASN A 285 6.12 -16.58 -15.52
CA ASN A 285 5.37 -17.83 -15.38
C ASN A 285 4.93 -18.42 -16.73
N ALA A 286 5.29 -17.79 -17.86
CA ALA A 286 4.97 -18.28 -19.20
C ALA A 286 5.88 -19.46 -19.57
N ALA A 287 5.51 -20.66 -19.11
CA ALA A 287 6.30 -21.88 -19.27
C ALA A 287 6.50 -22.29 -20.74
N TRP A 288 5.55 -21.92 -21.61
CA TRP A 288 5.59 -22.19 -23.06
C TRP A 288 6.73 -21.46 -23.79
N LEU A 289 7.40 -20.49 -23.16
CA LEU A 289 8.58 -19.83 -23.72
C LEU A 289 9.85 -20.68 -23.58
N SER A 290 9.84 -21.71 -22.73
CA SER A 290 11.06 -22.43 -22.32
C SER A 290 11.76 -23.20 -23.43
N ASP A 291 11.04 -23.62 -24.46
CA ASP A 291 11.54 -24.36 -25.63
C ASP A 291 11.79 -23.44 -26.85
N LYS A 292 11.62 -22.13 -26.70
CA LYS A 292 11.70 -21.16 -27.81
C LYS A 292 13.05 -20.46 -27.89
N LYS A 293 13.41 -19.96 -29.07
CA LYS A 293 14.59 -19.10 -29.27
C LYS A 293 14.24 -17.67 -28.90
N ILE A 294 14.48 -17.29 -27.65
CA ILE A 294 14.17 -15.96 -27.13
C ILE A 294 15.30 -14.97 -27.45
N ARG A 295 14.95 -13.88 -28.13
CA ARG A 295 15.81 -12.72 -28.38
C ARG A 295 15.20 -11.48 -27.72
N TYR A 296 15.99 -10.79 -26.91
CA TYR A 296 15.60 -9.56 -26.24
C TYR A 296 16.28 -8.35 -26.87
N TRP A 297 15.49 -7.33 -27.17
CA TRP A 297 15.96 -6.04 -27.62
C TRP A 297 15.51 -4.97 -26.62
N GLY A 298 16.44 -4.46 -25.83
CA GLY A 298 16.27 -3.27 -24.95
C GLY A 298 17.17 -2.09 -25.35
N ASP A 299 17.01 -0.95 -24.66
CA ASP A 299 17.92 0.19 -24.80
C ASP A 299 19.34 -0.21 -24.38
N ILE A 300 20.37 0.36 -25.03
CA ILE A 300 21.76 0.16 -24.61
C ILE A 300 22.05 1.16 -23.49
N ASP A 301 21.65 0.80 -22.27
CA ASP A 301 21.89 1.54 -21.04
C ASP A 301 21.93 0.61 -19.81
N GLU A 302 22.14 1.20 -18.63
CA GLU A 302 22.24 0.46 -17.37
C GLU A 302 20.92 -0.22 -16.93
N HIS A 303 19.77 0.23 -17.43
CA HIS A 303 18.45 -0.34 -17.12
C HIS A 303 18.07 -1.44 -18.12
N GLY A 304 18.34 -1.27 -19.41
CA GLY A 304 18.14 -2.29 -20.44
C GLY A 304 18.89 -3.58 -20.12
N PHE A 305 20.15 -3.48 -19.65
CA PHE A 305 20.90 -4.65 -19.17
C PHE A 305 20.35 -5.23 -17.88
N GLN A 306 19.76 -4.43 -17.00
CA GLN A 306 19.08 -4.93 -15.80
C GLN A 306 17.81 -5.72 -16.16
N ILE A 307 17.06 -5.27 -17.16
CA ILE A 307 15.87 -5.97 -17.66
C ILE A 307 16.28 -7.28 -18.33
N LEU A 308 17.35 -7.30 -19.13
CA LEU A 308 17.91 -8.52 -19.71
C LEU A 308 18.35 -9.51 -18.62
N HIS A 309 19.05 -9.02 -17.59
CA HIS A 309 19.45 -9.84 -16.43
C HIS A 309 18.23 -10.45 -15.74
N GLN A 310 17.18 -9.66 -15.51
CA GLN A 310 15.93 -10.14 -14.93
C GLN A 310 15.26 -11.19 -15.82
N LEU A 311 15.19 -10.97 -17.13
CA LEU A 311 14.65 -11.95 -18.08
C LEU A 311 15.39 -13.29 -17.98
N ARG A 312 16.73 -13.25 -17.97
CA ARG A 312 17.56 -14.45 -17.86
C ARG A 312 17.45 -15.17 -16.52
N SER A 313 16.99 -14.49 -15.47
CA SER A 313 16.69 -15.15 -14.19
C SER A 313 15.51 -16.13 -14.29
N TYR A 314 14.66 -15.99 -15.31
CA TYR A 314 13.52 -16.86 -15.59
C TYR A 314 13.72 -17.71 -16.85
N HIS A 315 14.35 -17.14 -17.87
CA HIS A 315 14.62 -17.77 -19.17
C HIS A 315 16.12 -17.68 -19.50
N PRO A 316 16.97 -18.56 -18.92
CA PRO A 316 18.44 -18.42 -18.98
C PRO A 316 19.03 -18.46 -20.40
N HIS A 317 18.31 -19.04 -21.36
CA HIS A 317 18.73 -19.16 -22.76
C HIS A 317 18.44 -17.90 -23.59
N ALA A 318 17.80 -16.88 -23.02
CA ALA A 318 17.50 -15.64 -23.74
C ALA A 318 18.78 -14.90 -24.19
N GLN A 319 18.82 -14.47 -25.45
CA GLN A 319 19.96 -13.76 -26.04
C GLN A 319 19.61 -12.30 -26.31
N SER A 320 20.57 -11.39 -26.15
CA SER A 320 20.36 -10.01 -26.57
C SER A 320 20.54 -9.84 -28.08
N ILE A 321 19.83 -8.90 -28.68
CA ILE A 321 20.00 -8.53 -30.09
C ILE A 321 20.20 -7.02 -30.22
N MET A 322 21.19 -6.61 -31.01
CA MET A 322 21.58 -5.20 -31.18
C MET A 322 21.88 -4.46 -29.86
N MET A 323 22.33 -5.19 -28.84
CA MET A 323 22.78 -4.65 -27.55
C MET A 323 24.28 -4.93 -27.34
N ASP A 324 25.06 -4.83 -28.42
CA ASP A 324 26.49 -5.10 -28.42
C ASP A 324 27.31 -3.81 -28.61
N ARG A 325 28.61 -3.92 -28.30
CA ARG A 325 29.54 -2.78 -28.33
C ARG A 325 29.62 -2.16 -29.73
N THR A 326 29.57 -3.00 -30.77
CA THR A 326 29.60 -2.56 -32.16
C THR A 326 28.38 -1.73 -32.50
N THR A 327 27.17 -2.16 -32.10
CA THR A 327 25.96 -1.35 -32.27
C THR A 327 26.07 -0.02 -31.54
N PHE A 328 26.51 -0.02 -30.27
CA PHE A 328 26.66 1.22 -29.50
C PHE A 328 27.62 2.21 -30.16
N GLU A 329 28.83 1.78 -30.52
CA GLU A 329 29.84 2.64 -31.14
C GLU A 329 29.41 3.18 -32.51
N THR A 330 28.68 2.37 -33.29
CA THR A 330 28.17 2.78 -34.60
C THR A 330 27.21 3.96 -34.48
N PHE A 331 26.39 3.99 -33.43
CA PHE A 331 25.34 4.99 -33.22
C PHE A 331 25.59 5.91 -32.02
N GLN A 332 26.82 5.95 -31.50
CA GLN A 332 27.19 6.72 -30.31
C GLN A 332 26.88 8.21 -30.39
N ASN A 333 26.82 8.77 -31.60
CA ASN A 333 26.47 10.18 -31.83
C ASN A 333 25.05 10.51 -31.38
N TYR A 334 24.17 9.51 -31.30
CA TYR A 334 22.80 9.64 -30.81
C TYR A 334 22.68 9.28 -29.32
N ALA A 335 23.77 8.90 -28.65
CA ALA A 335 23.76 8.59 -27.24
C ALA A 335 23.52 9.85 -26.40
N VAL A 336 22.75 9.69 -25.34
CA VAL A 336 22.37 10.71 -24.37
C VAL A 336 22.73 10.26 -22.96
N SER A 337 22.64 11.17 -21.99
CA SER A 337 22.78 10.83 -20.59
C SER A 337 21.49 10.18 -20.07
N GLY A 338 21.60 8.95 -19.57
CA GLY A 338 20.53 8.17 -18.96
C GLY A 338 20.65 8.09 -17.44
N ALA A 339 19.59 7.59 -16.80
CA ALA A 339 19.59 7.35 -15.37
C ALA A 339 20.64 6.29 -14.98
N ARG A 340 21.27 6.49 -13.82
CA ARG A 340 22.28 5.58 -13.28
C ARG A 340 21.65 4.49 -12.44
N ASN A 341 22.18 3.28 -12.57
CA ASN A 341 21.75 2.14 -11.80
C ASN A 341 22.67 1.90 -10.60
N LYS A 342 22.07 1.71 -9.41
CA LYS A 342 22.80 1.37 -8.19
C LYS A 342 23.38 -0.05 -8.22
N SER A 343 22.85 -0.93 -9.08
CA SER A 343 23.28 -2.31 -9.20
C SER A 343 24.73 -2.38 -9.69
N GLN A 344 25.62 -2.93 -8.86
CA GLN A 344 27.04 -3.01 -9.20
C GLN A 344 27.40 -4.26 -10.03
N ASN A 345 26.61 -5.33 -9.92
CA ASN A 345 26.92 -6.60 -10.55
C ASN A 345 25.66 -7.25 -11.16
N LEU A 346 25.72 -7.60 -12.44
CA LEU A 346 24.68 -8.30 -13.19
C LEU A 346 25.25 -9.64 -13.69
N ASN A 347 25.31 -10.62 -12.79
CA ASN A 347 26.01 -11.90 -12.98
C ASN A 347 25.40 -12.86 -14.03
N LEU A 348 24.25 -12.53 -14.62
CA LEU A 348 23.61 -13.29 -15.70
C LEU A 348 23.86 -12.68 -17.10
N LEU A 349 24.66 -11.61 -17.18
CA LEU A 349 25.12 -11.08 -18.47
C LEU A 349 26.25 -11.94 -19.04
N SER A 350 26.36 -11.96 -20.38
CA SER A 350 27.57 -12.50 -21.01
C SER A 350 28.77 -11.62 -20.68
N LYS A 351 29.97 -12.12 -20.98
CA LYS A 351 31.19 -11.33 -20.77
C LYS A 351 31.14 -10.02 -21.56
N GLU A 352 30.76 -10.10 -22.84
CA GLU A 352 30.69 -8.97 -23.76
C GLU A 352 29.64 -7.93 -23.32
N GLU A 353 28.47 -8.40 -22.86
CA GLU A 353 27.41 -7.54 -22.34
C GLU A 353 27.82 -6.86 -21.04
N ASN A 354 28.50 -7.58 -20.14
CA ASN A 354 29.00 -7.01 -18.90
C ASN A 354 30.12 -5.99 -19.15
N ASP A 355 31.02 -6.25 -20.10
CA ASP A 355 32.07 -5.31 -20.51
C ASP A 355 31.46 -4.02 -21.06
N LEU A 356 30.41 -4.12 -21.89
CA LEU A 356 29.65 -2.96 -22.36
C LEU A 356 28.92 -2.25 -21.20
N PHE A 357 28.27 -2.97 -20.29
CA PHE A 357 27.61 -2.39 -19.12
C PHE A 357 28.58 -1.57 -18.25
N GLN A 358 29.78 -2.10 -17.96
CA GLN A 358 30.80 -1.36 -17.21
C GLN A 358 31.33 -0.16 -18.00
N TYR A 359 31.49 -0.29 -19.31
CA TYR A 359 31.87 0.83 -20.18
C TYR A 359 30.84 1.97 -20.12
N LEU A 360 29.54 1.68 -20.20
CA LEU A 360 28.47 2.68 -20.10
C LEU A 360 28.48 3.37 -18.74
N LYS A 361 28.79 2.65 -17.65
CA LYS A 361 28.92 3.25 -16.31
C LYS A 361 29.99 4.33 -16.21
N ALA A 362 31.03 4.25 -17.03
CA ALA A 362 32.11 5.24 -17.07
C ALA A 362 31.80 6.46 -17.95
N LEU A 363 30.85 6.37 -18.89
CA LEU A 363 30.53 7.43 -19.85
C LEU A 363 29.49 8.42 -19.34
N GLU A 364 29.59 9.69 -19.69
CA GLU A 364 28.53 10.68 -19.43
C GLU A 364 27.28 10.43 -20.30
N LYS A 365 27.48 10.11 -21.59
CA LYS A 365 26.43 9.70 -22.54
C LYS A 365 26.32 8.17 -22.55
N ASN A 366 25.71 7.64 -21.50
CA ASN A 366 25.63 6.21 -21.19
C ASN A 366 24.37 5.51 -21.71
N ARG A 367 23.54 6.18 -22.52
CA ARG A 367 22.28 5.64 -23.00
C ARG A 367 22.11 5.85 -24.49
N LEU A 368 21.95 4.76 -25.24
CA LEU A 368 21.50 4.79 -26.63
C LEU A 368 20.10 4.17 -26.69
N GLU A 369 19.11 5.01 -26.95
CA GLU A 369 17.72 4.58 -27.16
C GLU A 369 17.59 3.87 -28.50
N GLN A 370 16.88 2.74 -28.50
CA GLN A 370 16.71 1.93 -29.71
C GLN A 370 16.03 2.67 -30.87
N GLU A 371 15.11 3.59 -30.58
CA GLU A 371 14.42 4.40 -31.60
C GLU A 371 15.39 5.26 -32.43
N LYS A 372 16.65 5.43 -31.97
CA LYS A 372 17.70 6.15 -32.71
C LYS A 372 18.45 5.28 -33.70
N ILE A 373 18.26 3.96 -33.65
CA ILE A 373 18.89 3.02 -34.58
C ILE A 373 18.07 3.02 -35.89
N PRO A 374 18.70 3.25 -37.06
CA PRO A 374 17.98 3.28 -38.33
C PRO A 374 17.29 1.95 -38.67
N GLN A 375 16.07 2.01 -39.20
CA GLN A 375 15.27 0.81 -39.58
C GLN A 375 16.03 -0.14 -40.52
N VAL A 376 16.80 0.38 -41.47
CA VAL A 376 17.58 -0.44 -42.42
C VAL A 376 18.62 -1.31 -41.69
N TYR A 377 19.19 -0.81 -40.59
CA TYR A 377 20.11 -1.58 -39.77
C TYR A 377 19.36 -2.66 -38.99
N ILE A 378 18.22 -2.30 -38.39
CA ILE A 378 17.34 -3.20 -37.64
C ILE A 378 16.90 -4.38 -38.50
N ASP A 379 16.35 -4.11 -39.68
CA ASP A 379 15.85 -5.14 -40.60
C ASP A 379 16.95 -6.13 -40.99
N ARG A 380 18.15 -5.62 -41.28
CA ARG A 380 19.31 -6.46 -41.63
C ARG A 380 19.73 -7.35 -40.47
N CYS A 381 19.82 -6.79 -39.26
CA CYS A 381 20.21 -7.54 -38.07
C CYS A 381 19.19 -8.61 -37.70
N LEU A 382 17.89 -8.30 -37.80
CA LEU A 382 16.83 -9.25 -37.47
C LEU A 382 16.78 -10.41 -38.46
N LYS A 383 16.79 -10.14 -39.78
CA LYS A 383 16.82 -11.20 -40.80
C LYS A 383 18.02 -12.12 -40.63
N ASN A 384 19.22 -11.54 -40.48
CA ASN A 384 20.45 -12.31 -40.36
C ASN A 384 20.56 -13.15 -39.08
N ARG A 385 19.88 -12.78 -37.99
CA ARG A 385 19.99 -13.49 -36.69
C ARG A 385 18.80 -14.37 -36.38
N ILE A 386 17.66 -14.21 -37.06
CA ILE A 386 16.41 -14.95 -36.82
C ILE A 386 16.14 -15.98 -37.92
N GLU A 387 16.46 -15.66 -39.19
CA GLU A 387 16.29 -16.59 -40.32
C GLU A 387 17.52 -17.50 -40.55
N SER A 388 18.62 -17.25 -39.83
CA SER A 388 19.82 -18.11 -39.76
C SER A 388 19.64 -19.22 -38.72
#